data_AF-A0A7C7DUY6-F1
#
_entry.id   AF-A0A7C7DUY6-F1
#
_cell.length_a   1.000
_cell.length_b   1.000
_cell.length_c   1.000
_cell.angle_alpha   90.00
_cell.angle_beta   90.00
_cell.angle_gamma   90.00
#
_symmetry.space_group_name_H-M   'P 1'
#
loop_
_entity.id
_entity.type
_entity.pdbx_description
1 polymer ?
#
loop_
_entity_poly.entity_id
_entity_poly.type
_entity_poly.pdbx_seq_one_letter_code
_entity_poly.pdbx_strand_id
1 'polypeptide(L)'
;MDTTKSAQLFAAAQQVTPGGVNSPVRAFRSVGGTPRFIERGAGPYVWDADGNRYIDYVLSWGPLTLGHAHPAVVAAIQAAAARGTSYGAPTALETELAQLVIDLVPSVEMVRFVNSGTEATMSALRLARAYTGRAKIVKFSGCYHGHADMLLVQA
;
A
#
# COMPACT_ATOMS: atom_id res chain seq x y z
N MET A 1 18.60 4.56 21.61
CA MET A 1 17.34 5.22 21.21
C MET A 1 16.29 4.80 22.21
N ASP A 2 15.57 5.75 22.79
CA ASP A 2 14.42 5.44 23.64
C ASP A 2 13.28 4.93 22.76
N THR A 3 12.57 3.89 23.20
CA THR A 3 11.49 3.26 22.43
C THR A 3 10.30 2.88 23.33
N THR A 4 10.22 3.51 24.49
CA THR A 4 9.22 3.22 25.52
C THR A 4 7.80 3.46 25.03
N LYS A 5 7.56 4.58 24.34
CA LYS A 5 6.23 4.94 23.82
C LYS A 5 5.82 4.02 22.69
N SER A 6 6.74 3.67 21.78
CA SER A 6 6.47 2.64 20.77
C SER A 6 6.10 1.28 21.40
N ALA A 7 6.76 0.87 22.49
CA ALA A 7 6.43 -0.37 23.20
C ALA A 7 5.06 -0.35 23.86
N GLN A 8 4.69 0.76 24.51
CA GLN A 8 3.36 0.95 25.09
C GLN A 8 2.27 0.91 24.01
N LEU A 9 2.47 1.60 22.89
CA LEU A 9 1.52 1.62 21.77
C LEU A 9 1.38 0.23 21.14
N PHE A 10 2.48 -0.52 20.99
CA PHE A 10 2.43 -1.88 20.46
C PHE A 10 1.67 -2.83 21.39
N ALA A 11 1.92 -2.76 22.70
CA ALA A 11 1.22 -3.58 23.69
C ALA A 11 -0.29 -3.30 23.68
N ALA A 12 -0.70 -2.04 23.54
CA ALA A 12 -2.09 -1.66 23.37
C ALA A 12 -2.68 -2.19 22.05
N ALA A 13 -1.96 -2.05 20.93
CA ALA A 13 -2.39 -2.53 19.63
C ALA A 13 -2.61 -4.05 19.60
N GLN A 14 -1.77 -4.81 20.30
CA GLN A 14 -1.91 -6.27 20.42
C GLN A 14 -3.21 -6.71 21.08
N GLN A 15 -3.87 -5.85 21.86
CA GLN A 15 -5.17 -6.15 22.46
C GLN A 15 -6.33 -6.04 21.47
N VAL A 16 -6.16 -5.28 20.37
CA VAL A 16 -7.26 -4.91 19.46
C VAL A 16 -7.03 -5.30 18.02
N THR A 17 -5.83 -5.78 17.67
CA THR A 17 -5.48 -6.15 16.30
C THR A 17 -4.63 -7.43 16.33
N PRO A 18 -4.88 -8.42 15.44
CA PRO A 18 -4.08 -9.65 15.39
C PRO A 18 -2.58 -9.35 15.25
N GLY A 19 -1.79 -9.74 16.25
CA GLY A 19 -0.35 -9.45 16.28
C GLY A 19 0.01 -7.96 16.40
N GLY A 20 -0.95 -7.10 16.74
CA GLY A 20 -0.80 -5.66 16.89
C GLY A 20 -0.63 -4.88 15.58
N VAL A 21 -0.93 -5.48 14.42
CA VAL A 21 -0.65 -4.88 13.11
C VAL A 21 -1.70 -5.21 12.04
N ASN A 22 -1.89 -4.28 11.10
CA ASN A 22 -2.78 -4.47 9.93
C ASN A 22 -2.08 -5.10 8.70
N SER A 23 -0.80 -5.46 8.83
CA SER A 23 -0.08 -6.23 7.81
C SER A 23 1.10 -6.97 8.48
N PRO A 24 1.28 -8.29 8.24
CA PRO A 24 2.16 -9.14 9.05
C PRO A 24 3.61 -8.64 9.19
N VAL A 25 4.19 -8.11 8.11
CA VAL A 25 5.59 -7.65 8.10
C VAL A 25 5.85 -6.52 9.11
N ARG A 26 4.82 -5.74 9.44
CA ARG A 26 4.94 -4.61 10.39
C ARG A 26 5.17 -5.08 11.83
N ALA A 27 4.94 -6.35 12.15
CA ALA A 27 5.10 -6.88 13.51
C ALA A 27 6.57 -7.20 13.87
N PHE A 28 7.53 -6.97 12.96
CA PHE A 28 8.97 -7.19 13.17
C PHE A 28 9.35 -8.63 13.57
N ARG A 29 8.46 -9.62 13.40
CA ARG A 29 8.70 -11.01 13.83
C ARG A 29 10.01 -11.61 13.28
N SER A 30 10.38 -11.27 12.05
CA SER A 30 11.59 -11.77 11.39
C SER A 30 12.88 -11.13 11.88
N VAL A 31 12.81 -9.97 12.54
CA VAL A 31 13.98 -9.19 12.99
C VAL A 31 14.04 -9.04 14.51
N GLY A 32 12.98 -9.43 15.22
CA GLY A 32 12.83 -9.26 16.66
C GLY A 32 12.57 -7.81 17.09
N GLY A 33 12.36 -7.64 18.40
CA GLY A 33 12.13 -6.34 19.02
C GLY A 33 10.70 -5.80 18.83
N THR A 34 10.53 -4.52 19.17
CA THR A 34 9.25 -3.81 19.08
C THR A 34 9.21 -2.98 17.80
N PRO A 35 8.13 -3.05 17.00
CA PRO A 35 7.91 -2.14 15.88
C PRO A 35 7.95 -0.67 16.31
N ARG A 36 8.50 0.20 15.46
CA ARG A 36 8.46 1.65 15.67
C ARG A 36 7.10 2.18 15.24
N PHE A 37 6.42 2.88 16.16
CA PHE A 37 5.18 3.58 15.83
C PHE A 37 5.55 4.91 15.21
N ILE A 38 5.33 5.07 13.91
CA ILE A 38 5.70 6.28 13.16
C ILE A 38 4.66 7.38 13.40
N GLU A 39 5.12 8.56 13.83
CA GLU A 39 4.27 9.73 14.10
C GLU A 39 4.19 10.67 12.90
N ARG A 40 5.31 10.84 12.18
CA ARG A 40 5.36 11.71 10.99
C ARG A 40 6.48 11.33 10.02
N GLY A 41 6.37 11.81 8.80
CA GLY A 41 7.42 11.75 7.78
C GLY A 41 7.54 13.06 7.02
N ALA A 42 8.73 13.38 6.54
CA ALA A 42 9.01 14.53 5.67
C ALA A 42 10.26 14.27 4.84
N GLY A 43 10.14 14.39 3.51
CA GLY A 43 11.21 14.06 2.57
C GLY A 43 11.68 12.61 2.76
N PRO A 44 12.99 12.35 2.90
CA PRO A 44 13.53 11.00 3.06
C PRO A 44 13.54 10.51 4.51
N TYR A 45 12.85 11.19 5.44
CA TYR A 45 12.91 10.89 6.88
C TYR A 45 11.54 10.53 7.46
N VAL A 46 11.58 9.67 8.49
CA VAL A 46 10.46 9.42 9.40
C VAL A 46 10.87 9.64 10.85
N TRP A 47 9.90 9.95 11.68
CA TRP A 47 10.05 10.09 13.13
C TRP A 47 9.08 9.14 13.82
N ASP A 48 9.59 8.37 14.77
CA ASP A 48 8.74 7.55 15.63
C ASP A 48 8.10 8.36 16.77
N ALA A 49 7.19 7.73 17.50
CA ALA A 49 6.45 8.32 18.60
C ALA A 49 7.33 8.73 19.79
N ASP A 50 8.57 8.22 19.84
CA ASP A 50 9.61 8.52 20.82
C ASP A 50 10.50 9.70 20.36
N GLY A 51 10.26 10.25 19.16
CA GLY A 51 11.00 11.38 18.60
C GLY A 51 12.28 10.99 17.87
N ASN A 52 12.60 9.70 17.74
CA ASN A 52 13.79 9.26 17.01
C ASN A 52 13.59 9.50 15.50
N ARG A 53 14.61 10.07 14.84
CA ARG A 53 14.62 10.29 13.39
C ARG A 53 15.38 9.18 12.66
N TYR A 54 14.79 8.69 11.57
CA TYR A 54 15.38 7.66 10.71
C TYR A 54 15.45 8.15 9.26
N ILE A 55 16.51 7.78 8.55
CA ILE A 55 16.49 7.79 7.08
C ILE A 55 15.59 6.64 6.65
N ASP A 56 14.55 6.92 5.89
CA ASP A 56 13.56 5.92 5.53
C ASP A 56 13.88 5.29 4.17
N TYR A 57 14.32 4.03 4.21
CA TYR A 57 14.48 3.17 3.03
C TYR A 57 13.27 2.27 2.78
N VAL A 58 12.28 2.25 3.68
CA VAL A 58 11.04 1.49 3.51
C VAL A 58 10.08 2.26 2.61
N LEU A 59 9.96 3.58 2.77
CA LEU A 59 9.17 4.48 1.93
C LEU A 59 7.73 3.95 1.68
N SER A 60 7.12 3.48 2.78
CA SER A 60 5.80 2.84 2.77
C SER A 60 5.67 1.66 1.78
N TRP A 61 6.76 0.92 1.56
CA TRP A 61 6.84 -0.21 0.63
C TRP A 61 6.75 0.19 -0.85
N GLY A 62 7.10 1.43 -1.20
CA GLY A 62 7.21 1.89 -2.59
C GLY A 62 6.48 3.19 -2.97
N PRO A 63 5.23 3.46 -2.52
CA PRO A 63 4.43 4.58 -3.00
C PRO A 63 5.06 5.97 -2.83
N LEU A 64 5.98 6.12 -1.88
CA LEU A 64 6.57 7.40 -1.51
C LEU A 64 7.87 7.68 -2.29
N THR A 65 7.84 7.50 -3.62
CA THR A 65 9.00 7.71 -4.49
C THR A 65 9.49 9.16 -4.49
N LEU A 66 8.59 10.12 -4.23
CA LEU A 66 8.90 11.55 -4.06
C LEU A 66 9.24 11.93 -2.61
N GLY A 67 9.35 10.95 -1.71
CA GLY A 67 9.48 11.16 -0.27
C GLY A 67 8.16 11.45 0.44
N HIS A 68 8.22 11.49 1.77
CA HIS A 68 7.09 11.76 2.65
C HIS A 68 6.63 13.21 2.53
N ALA A 69 5.31 13.42 2.54
CA ALA A 69 4.67 14.74 2.58
C ALA A 69 5.18 15.72 1.50
N HIS A 70 5.39 15.22 0.27
CA HIS A 70 5.80 16.07 -0.85
C HIS A 70 4.81 17.24 -1.04
N PRO A 71 5.26 18.52 -1.04
CA PRO A 71 4.36 19.67 -0.96
C PRO A 71 3.26 19.71 -2.02
N ALA A 72 3.60 19.37 -3.27
CA ALA A 72 2.63 19.33 -4.37
C ALA A 72 1.55 18.26 -4.18
N VAL A 73 1.91 17.09 -3.63
CA VAL A 73 0.96 16.00 -3.37
C VAL A 73 0.03 16.37 -2.23
N VAL A 74 0.57 16.95 -1.15
CA VAL A 74 -0.21 17.43 0.00
C VAL A 74 -1.23 18.48 -0.44
N ALA A 75 -0.80 19.49 -1.22
CA ALA A 75 -1.68 20.53 -1.72
C ALA A 75 -2.81 19.96 -2.61
N ALA A 76 -2.49 19.02 -3.51
CA ALA A 76 -3.49 18.36 -4.36
C ALA A 76 -4.53 17.57 -3.54
N ILE A 77 -4.08 16.82 -2.53
CA ILE A 77 -4.96 16.08 -1.62
C ILE A 77 -5.87 17.03 -0.84
N GLN A 78 -5.33 18.12 -0.29
CA GLN A 78 -6.10 19.12 0.45
C GLN A 78 -7.18 19.77 -0.43
N ALA A 79 -6.83 20.15 -1.65
CA ALA A 79 -7.78 20.72 -2.61
C ALA A 79 -8.86 19.72 -3.02
N ALA A 80 -8.52 18.44 -3.21
CA ALA A 80 -9.49 17.39 -3.50
C ALA A 80 -10.43 17.14 -2.32
N ALA A 81 -9.89 17.00 -1.11
CA ALA A 81 -10.65 16.74 0.10
C ALA A 81 -11.68 17.85 0.41
N ALA A 82 -11.34 19.11 0.13
CA ALA A 82 -12.25 20.26 0.30
C ALA A 82 -13.52 20.17 -0.56
N ARG A 83 -13.54 19.33 -1.61
CA ARG A 83 -14.70 19.12 -2.49
C ARG A 83 -15.47 17.81 -2.19
N GLY A 84 -14.98 17.01 -1.25
CA GLY A 84 -15.47 15.66 -0.98
C GLY A 84 -14.51 14.58 -1.51
N THR A 85 -14.35 13.49 -0.75
CA THR A 85 -13.34 12.45 -1.03
C THR A 85 -13.90 11.24 -1.78
N SER A 86 -15.23 11.12 -1.91
CA SER A 86 -15.88 10.04 -2.64
C SER A 86 -17.29 10.46 -3.05
N TYR A 87 -17.67 10.13 -4.29
CA TYR A 87 -18.95 10.54 -4.88
C TYR A 87 -19.85 9.36 -5.28
N GLY A 88 -19.31 8.14 -5.41
CA GLY A 88 -20.05 6.99 -5.95
C GLY A 88 -20.52 7.17 -7.40
N ALA A 89 -19.95 8.15 -8.12
CA ALA A 89 -20.28 8.52 -9.48
C ALA A 89 -19.00 8.93 -10.24
N PRO A 90 -19.00 8.89 -11.58
CA PRO A 90 -17.82 9.22 -12.39
C PRO A 90 -17.30 10.64 -12.18
N THR A 91 -15.98 10.81 -12.28
CA THR A 91 -15.27 12.08 -12.19
C THR A 91 -14.30 12.26 -13.37
N ALA A 92 -14.03 13.51 -13.77
CA ALA A 92 -13.02 13.80 -14.80
C ALA A 92 -11.62 13.30 -14.42
N LEU A 93 -11.29 13.32 -13.12
CA LEU A 93 -10.00 12.87 -12.59
C LEU A 93 -9.73 11.38 -12.87
N GLU A 94 -10.78 10.53 -12.91
CA GLU A 94 -10.63 9.13 -13.30
C GLU A 94 -10.18 8.99 -14.74
N THR A 95 -10.74 9.79 -15.67
CA THR A 95 -10.34 9.77 -17.09
C THR A 95 -8.93 10.34 -17.29
N GLU A 96 -8.60 11.44 -16.61
CA GLU A 96 -7.26 12.05 -16.67
C GLU A 96 -6.18 11.07 -16.18
N LEU A 97 -6.41 10.41 -15.04
CA LEU A 97 -5.48 9.41 -14.53
C LEU A 97 -5.41 8.17 -15.44
N ALA A 98 -6.54 7.75 -16.02
CA ALA A 98 -6.56 6.61 -16.94
C ALA A 98 -5.70 6.88 -18.19
N GLN A 99 -5.81 8.07 -18.77
CA GLN A 99 -5.00 8.46 -19.92
C GLN A 99 -3.52 8.47 -19.57
N LEU A 100 -3.15 9.06 -18.42
CA LEU A 100 -1.76 9.08 -17.96
C LEU A 100 -1.18 7.67 -17.80
N VAL A 101 -1.96 6.71 -17.29
CA VAL A 101 -1.51 5.31 -17.17
C VAL A 101 -1.29 4.67 -18.54
N ILE A 102 -2.20 4.87 -19.48
CA ILE A 102 -2.10 4.37 -20.86
C ILE A 102 -0.85 4.94 -21.55
N ASP A 103 -0.59 6.23 -21.40
CA ASP A 103 0.55 6.91 -22.01
C ASP A 103 1.89 6.43 -21.43
N LEU A 104 1.93 6.07 -20.14
CA LEU A 104 3.15 5.64 -19.44
C LEU A 104 3.45 4.14 -19.54
N VAL A 105 2.45 3.29 -19.80
CA VAL A 105 2.59 1.83 -19.78
C VAL A 105 2.22 1.24 -21.15
N PRO A 106 3.21 0.97 -22.04
CA PRO A 106 2.96 0.66 -23.45
C PRO A 106 2.03 -0.53 -23.75
N SER A 107 1.87 -1.47 -22.80
CA SER A 107 0.98 -2.64 -22.98
C SER A 107 -0.47 -2.37 -22.60
N VAL A 108 -0.79 -1.20 -22.04
CA VAL A 108 -2.12 -0.89 -21.49
C VAL A 108 -2.88 -0.01 -22.47
N GLU A 109 -3.92 -0.56 -23.09
CA GLU A 109 -4.82 0.18 -23.98
C GLU A 109 -6.10 0.64 -23.24
N MET A 110 -6.43 -0.02 -22.13
CA MET A 110 -7.60 0.29 -21.29
C MET A 110 -7.30 -0.08 -19.83
N VAL A 111 -7.75 0.76 -18.89
CA VAL A 111 -7.51 0.57 -17.45
C VAL A 111 -8.80 0.56 -16.64
N ARG A 112 -8.79 -0.20 -15.55
CA ARG A 112 -9.82 -0.20 -14.50
C ARG A 112 -9.15 0.03 -13.16
N PHE A 113 -9.54 1.08 -12.44
CA PHE A 113 -9.05 1.32 -11.09
C PHE A 113 -9.73 0.42 -10.06
N VAL A 114 -8.94 0.04 -9.06
CA VAL A 114 -9.30 -0.73 -7.87
C VAL A 114 -8.45 -0.21 -6.70
N ASN A 115 -8.72 -0.66 -5.49
CA ASN A 115 -8.20 -0.05 -4.27
C ASN A 115 -6.88 -0.68 -3.78
N SER A 116 -6.48 -1.83 -4.33
CA SER A 116 -5.25 -2.50 -3.91
C SER A 116 -4.61 -3.35 -5.02
N GLY A 117 -3.33 -3.68 -4.83
CA GLY A 117 -2.64 -4.66 -5.67
C GLY A 117 -3.29 -6.05 -5.65
N THR A 118 -3.85 -6.48 -4.50
CA THR A 118 -4.61 -7.73 -4.39
C THR A 118 -5.84 -7.72 -5.27
N GLU A 119 -6.62 -6.64 -5.27
CA GLU A 119 -7.81 -6.51 -6.12
C GLU A 119 -7.45 -6.51 -7.61
N ALA A 120 -6.33 -5.86 -7.96
CA ALA A 120 -5.85 -5.78 -9.34
C ALA A 120 -5.48 -7.16 -9.88
N THR A 121 -4.65 -7.92 -9.15
CA THR A 121 -4.18 -9.25 -9.58
C THR A 121 -5.31 -10.28 -9.58
N MET A 122 -6.22 -10.26 -8.60
CA MET A 122 -7.37 -11.18 -8.62
C MET A 122 -8.30 -10.90 -9.81
N SER A 123 -8.49 -9.64 -10.16
CA SER A 123 -9.31 -9.23 -11.30
C SER A 123 -8.65 -9.60 -12.62
N ALA A 124 -7.34 -9.38 -12.74
CA ALA A 124 -6.56 -9.78 -13.92
C ALA A 124 -6.61 -11.30 -14.16
N LEU A 125 -6.48 -12.11 -13.11
CA LEU A 125 -6.58 -13.57 -13.23
C LEU A 125 -8.00 -14.04 -13.60
N ARG A 126 -9.03 -13.38 -13.04
CA ARG A 126 -10.42 -13.65 -13.45
C ARG A 126 -10.64 -13.32 -14.92
N LEU A 127 -10.14 -12.17 -15.39
CA LEU A 127 -10.21 -11.75 -16.78
C LEU A 127 -9.48 -12.74 -17.70
N ALA A 128 -8.26 -13.15 -17.36
CA ALA A 128 -7.48 -14.11 -18.15
C ALA A 128 -8.21 -15.45 -18.32
N ARG A 129 -8.83 -15.97 -17.26
CA ARG A 129 -9.65 -17.19 -17.34
C ARG A 129 -10.88 -17.00 -18.23
N ALA A 130 -11.61 -15.90 -18.05
CA ALA A 130 -12.80 -15.59 -18.83
C ALA A 130 -12.48 -15.43 -20.33
N TYR A 131 -11.38 -14.74 -20.64
CA TYR A 131 -10.95 -14.50 -22.01
C TYR A 131 -10.46 -15.78 -22.71
N THR A 132 -9.72 -16.63 -22.01
CA THR A 132 -9.10 -17.82 -22.62
C THR A 132 -9.95 -19.09 -22.50
N GLY A 133 -10.94 -19.12 -21.62
CA GLY A 133 -11.69 -20.33 -21.26
C GLY A 133 -10.88 -21.38 -20.49
N ARG A 134 -9.68 -21.04 -20.00
CA ARG A 134 -8.76 -21.97 -19.33
C ARG A 134 -8.82 -21.84 -17.82
N ALA A 135 -8.70 -22.95 -17.10
CA ALA A 135 -8.80 -22.97 -15.64
C ALA A 135 -7.46 -22.71 -14.92
N LYS A 136 -6.35 -23.22 -15.48
CA LYS A 136 -5.04 -23.22 -14.81
C LYS A 136 -4.37 -21.85 -14.90
N ILE A 137 -3.62 -21.52 -13.86
CA ILE A 137 -2.77 -20.33 -13.77
C ILE A 137 -1.34 -20.78 -13.44
N VAL A 138 -0.34 -20.01 -13.88
CA VAL A 138 1.06 -20.23 -13.53
C VAL A 138 1.52 -19.08 -12.65
N LYS A 139 2.17 -19.40 -11.53
CA LYS A 139 2.88 -18.44 -10.68
C LYS A 139 4.25 -19.01 -10.31
N PHE A 140 5.17 -18.15 -9.94
CA PHE A 140 6.51 -18.55 -9.54
C PHE A 140 6.66 -18.56 -8.01
N SER A 141 7.57 -19.38 -7.51
CA SER A 141 7.96 -19.37 -6.09
C SER A 141 8.65 -18.05 -5.76
N GLY A 142 8.45 -17.53 -4.54
CA GLY A 142 8.96 -16.23 -4.11
C GLY A 142 8.18 -15.00 -4.60
N CYS A 143 7.33 -15.12 -5.63
CA CYS A 143 6.48 -14.03 -6.07
C CYS A 143 5.21 -13.89 -5.21
N TYR A 144 4.94 -12.66 -4.75
CA TYR A 144 3.73 -12.28 -4.04
C TYR A 144 2.87 -11.35 -4.90
N HIS A 145 1.59 -11.67 -5.03
CA HIS A 145 0.63 -10.95 -5.86
C HIS A 145 -0.65 -10.63 -5.09
N GLY A 146 -0.56 -10.42 -3.77
CA GLY A 146 -1.73 -10.28 -2.91
C GLY A 146 -2.20 -11.60 -2.31
N HIS A 147 -3.25 -11.53 -1.50
CA HIS A 147 -3.73 -12.65 -0.67
C HIS A 147 -5.00 -13.33 -1.20
N ALA A 148 -5.29 -13.21 -2.50
CA ALA A 148 -6.39 -13.97 -3.11
C ALA A 148 -6.09 -15.47 -3.00
N ASP A 149 -7.09 -16.30 -2.72
CA ASP A 149 -6.89 -17.73 -2.39
C ASP A 149 -6.03 -18.49 -3.40
N MET A 150 -6.25 -18.25 -4.70
CA MET A 150 -5.47 -18.87 -5.79
C MET A 150 -4.00 -18.43 -5.88
N LEU A 151 -3.63 -17.39 -5.13
CA LEU A 151 -2.31 -16.78 -5.08
C LEU A 151 -1.59 -17.01 -3.76
N LEU A 152 -2.29 -17.52 -2.74
CA LEU A 152 -1.69 -17.84 -1.46
C LEU A 152 -0.59 -18.88 -1.67
N VAL A 153 0.62 -18.50 -1.24
CA VAL A 153 1.73 -19.45 -1.12
C VAL A 153 1.43 -20.30 0.11
N GLN A 154 1.85 -21.56 0.08
CA GLN A 154 1.88 -22.38 1.29
C GLN A 154 2.63 -21.61 2.38
N ALA A 155 1.96 -21.43 3.53
CA ALA A 155 2.54 -20.80 4.72
C ALA A 155 3.75 -21.58 5.22
#